data_AF-A0A914SZK8-F1
#
_entry.id   AF-A0A914SZK8-F1
#
_cell.length_a   1.000
_cell.length_b   1.000
_cell.length_c   1.000
_cell.angle_alpha   90.00
_cell.angle_beta   90.00
_cell.angle_gamma   90.00
#
_symmetry.space_group_name_H-M   'P 1'
#
loop_
_entity.id
_entity.type
_entity.pdbx_description
1 polymer ?
#
loop_
_entity_poly.entity_id
_entity_poly.type
_entity_poly.pdbx_seq_one_letter_code
_entity_poly.pdbx_strand_id
1 'polypeptide(L)'
;MPFIKDWLPESCCLIALGCAIGGFIRFVAGNESAQAVRFLEFDSKVFFFFLLPPIILEAAYDLNDKAFVNNLGTIILYAVVGTVLNIFIIGGGLILCGWLGFFGTFGIHALDTLIFASLIAAVDPVAVLAIFKEVG
;
A
#
# COMPACT_ATOMS: atom_id res chain seq x y z
N MET A 1 -11.38 -19.99 -14.24
CA MET A 1 -10.23 -20.90 -14.02
C MET A 1 -9.91 -20.90 -12.53
N PRO A 2 -10.32 -21.92 -11.77
CA PRO A 2 -10.32 -21.89 -10.30
C PRO A 2 -8.96 -22.14 -9.61
N PHE A 3 -7.86 -22.36 -10.35
CA PHE A 3 -6.59 -22.85 -9.77
C PHE A 3 -5.56 -21.76 -9.42
N ILE A 4 -5.77 -20.49 -9.82
CA ILE A 4 -4.81 -19.39 -9.59
C ILE A 4 -5.10 -18.63 -8.28
N LYS A 5 -6.34 -18.69 -7.80
CA LYS A 5 -6.82 -17.91 -6.65
C LYS A 5 -6.21 -18.39 -5.31
N ASP A 6 -5.76 -19.65 -5.24
CA ASP A 6 -5.28 -20.26 -3.99
C ASP A 6 -3.86 -19.83 -3.58
N TRP A 7 -3.07 -19.23 -4.47
CA TRP A 7 -1.67 -18.87 -4.21
C TRP A 7 -1.36 -17.37 -4.33
N LEU A 8 -2.19 -16.59 -5.03
CA LEU A 8 -1.90 -15.18 -5.32
C LEU A 8 -3.05 -14.28 -4.83
N PRO A 9 -2.78 -13.26 -3.99
CA PRO A 9 -3.78 -12.27 -3.60
C PRO A 9 -4.37 -11.58 -4.83
N GLU A 10 -5.68 -11.30 -4.81
CA GLU A 10 -6.34 -10.60 -5.92
C GLU A 10 -5.64 -9.26 -6.25
N SER A 11 -5.19 -8.54 -5.23
CA SER A 11 -4.44 -7.29 -5.39
C SER A 11 -3.16 -7.46 -6.21
N CYS A 12 -2.41 -8.55 -6.01
CA CYS A 12 -1.20 -8.83 -6.79
C CYS A 12 -1.53 -9.13 -8.26
N CYS A 13 -2.62 -9.85 -8.52
CA CYS A 13 -3.09 -10.14 -9.87
C CYS A 13 -3.51 -8.85 -10.59
N LEU A 14 -4.25 -7.97 -9.92
CA LEU A 14 -4.66 -6.67 -10.47
C LEU A 14 -3.46 -5.76 -10.78
N ILE A 15 -2.46 -5.71 -9.90
CA ILE A 15 -1.21 -4.95 -10.15
C ILE A 15 -0.47 -5.51 -11.37
N ALA A 16 -0.32 -6.84 -11.46
CA ALA A 16 0.36 -7.49 -12.58
C ALA A 16 -0.38 -7.26 -13.91
N LEU A 17 -1.71 -7.35 -13.90
CA LEU A 17 -2.56 -7.09 -15.06
C LEU A 17 -2.48 -5.63 -15.50
N GLY A 18 -2.52 -4.67 -14.56
CA GLY A 18 -2.34 -3.25 -14.86
C GLY A 18 -0.97 -2.95 -15.47
N CYS A 19 0.09 -3.57 -14.94
CA CYS A 19 1.44 -3.45 -15.48
C CYS A 19 1.55 -4.04 -16.91
N ALA A 20 0.96 -5.22 -17.14
CA ALA A 20 0.95 -5.87 -18.43
C ALA A 20 0.19 -5.06 -19.50
N ILE A 21 -0.99 -4.56 -19.17
CA ILE A 21 -1.79 -3.71 -20.07
C ILE A 21 -1.08 -2.38 -20.34
N GLY A 22 -0.55 -1.72 -19.31
CA GLY A 22 0.22 -0.47 -19.46
C GLY A 22 1.46 -0.66 -20.32
N GLY A 23 2.19 -1.77 -20.13
CA GLY A 23 3.32 -2.15 -20.97
C GLY A 23 2.93 -2.43 -22.42
N PHE A 24 1.84 -3.18 -22.64
CA PHE A 24 1.33 -3.51 -23.97
C PHE A 24 0.90 -2.27 -24.76
N ILE A 25 0.17 -1.34 -24.13
CA ILE A 25 -0.24 -0.08 -24.74
C ILE A 25 0.99 0.75 -25.13
N ARG A 26 1.99 0.84 -24.26
CA ARG A 26 3.22 1.59 -24.54
C ARG A 26 4.03 0.96 -25.68
N PHE A 27 3.97 -0.36 -25.82
CA PHE A 27 4.67 -1.11 -26.87
C PHE A 27 3.99 -0.95 -28.25
N VAL A 28 2.65 -1.01 -28.32
CA VAL A 28 1.89 -0.97 -29.59
C VAL A 28 1.69 0.46 -30.11
N ALA A 29 1.46 1.43 -29.22
CA ALA A 29 0.90 2.72 -29.63
C ALA A 29 1.91 3.87 -29.74
N GLY A 30 3.18 3.67 -29.34
CA GLY A 30 4.22 4.72 -29.36
C GLY A 30 3.86 5.98 -28.54
N ASN A 31 4.74 6.99 -28.55
CA ASN A 31 4.61 8.21 -27.72
C ASN A 31 3.32 9.03 -27.95
N GLU A 32 2.62 8.83 -29.07
CA GLU A 32 1.44 9.59 -29.48
C GLU A 32 0.21 9.27 -28.61
N SER A 33 0.11 8.04 -28.07
CA SER A 33 -1.02 7.59 -27.24
C SER A 33 -0.82 7.84 -25.74
N ALA A 34 0.30 8.45 -25.34
CA ALA A 34 0.51 8.89 -23.97
C ALA A 34 -0.59 9.86 -23.49
N GLN A 35 -1.25 10.59 -24.40
CA GLN A 35 -2.39 11.45 -24.07
C GLN A 35 -3.70 10.68 -23.79
N ALA A 36 -3.93 9.53 -24.41
CA ALA A 36 -5.09 8.69 -24.06
C ALA A 36 -4.92 8.05 -22.68
N VAL A 37 -3.66 7.79 -22.29
CA VAL A 37 -3.31 7.28 -20.95
C VAL A 37 -3.36 8.39 -19.89
N ARG A 38 -3.39 9.68 -20.23
CA ARG A 38 -3.56 10.76 -19.23
C ARG A 38 -4.90 10.72 -18.51
N PHE A 39 -5.95 10.18 -19.13
CA PHE A 39 -7.20 9.89 -18.43
C PHE A 39 -7.04 8.76 -17.40
N LEU A 40 -6.13 7.81 -17.66
CA LEU A 40 -5.74 6.76 -16.71
C LEU A 40 -4.69 7.25 -15.69
N GLU A 41 -4.09 8.42 -15.89
CA GLU A 41 -3.23 9.07 -14.92
C GLU A 41 -4.10 9.57 -13.78
N PHE A 42 -4.29 8.68 -12.80
CA PHE A 42 -5.15 8.90 -11.66
C PHE A 42 -4.61 10.10 -10.86
N ASP A 43 -5.32 11.21 -10.88
CA ASP A 43 -4.91 12.38 -10.12
C ASP A 43 -5.04 12.10 -8.62
N SER A 44 -3.94 12.27 -7.91
CA SER A 44 -3.87 11.97 -6.47
C SER A 44 -4.88 12.81 -5.68
N LYS A 45 -5.17 14.05 -6.09
CA LYS A 45 -6.17 14.88 -5.39
C LYS A 45 -7.57 14.31 -5.57
N VAL A 46 -7.93 13.85 -6.76
CA VAL A 46 -9.23 13.19 -6.97
C VAL A 46 -9.34 11.94 -6.10
N PHE A 47 -8.27 11.13 -6.01
CA PHE A 47 -8.25 9.97 -5.12
C PHE A 47 -8.47 10.36 -3.64
N PHE A 48 -7.63 11.26 -3.11
CA PHE A 48 -7.68 11.63 -1.69
C PHE A 48 -8.94 12.42 -1.30
N PHE A 49 -9.48 13.26 -2.19
CA PHE A 49 -10.64 14.11 -1.86
C PHE A 49 -11.99 13.48 -2.24
N PHE A 50 -12.06 12.59 -3.24
CA PHE A 50 -13.34 12.04 -3.71
C PHE A 50 -13.48 10.53 -3.53
N LEU A 51 -12.42 9.73 -3.72
CA LEU A 51 -12.53 8.27 -3.61
C LEU A 51 -12.29 7.78 -2.19
N LEU A 52 -11.27 8.32 -1.53
CA LEU A 52 -10.85 7.88 -0.21
C LEU A 52 -11.91 8.13 0.88
N PRO A 53 -12.65 9.27 0.92
CA PRO A 53 -13.65 9.49 1.97
C PRO A 53 -14.82 8.49 1.97
N PRO A 54 -15.47 8.18 0.81
CA PRO A 54 -16.50 7.13 0.76
C PRO A 54 -15.97 5.75 1.18
N ILE A 55 -14.76 5.40 0.74
CA ILE A 55 -14.15 4.09 1.02
C ILE A 55 -13.90 3.91 2.53
N ILE A 56 -13.30 4.92 3.19
CA ILE A 56 -13.07 4.86 4.64
C ILE A 56 -14.40 4.87 5.41
N LEU A 57 -15.39 5.63 4.94
CA LEU A 57 -16.71 5.66 5.58
C LEU A 57 -17.41 4.30 5.53
N GLU A 58 -17.38 3.62 4.38
CA GLU A 58 -17.95 2.28 4.23
C GLU A 58 -17.22 1.24 5.10
N ALA A 59 -15.90 1.36 5.21
CA ALA A 59 -15.07 0.53 6.08
C ALA A 59 -15.38 0.77 7.57
N ALA A 60 -15.57 2.04 7.96
CA ALA A 60 -15.91 2.41 9.34
C ALA A 60 -17.34 2.01 9.71
N TYR A 61 -18.30 2.09 8.78
CA TYR A 61 -19.70 1.71 9.01
C TYR A 61 -19.87 0.20 9.27
N ASP A 62 -19.01 -0.62 8.66
CA ASP A 62 -19.02 -2.08 8.84
C ASP A 62 -18.33 -2.54 10.14
N LEU A 63 -17.61 -1.64 10.81
CA LEU A 63 -16.90 -1.94 12.03
C LEU A 63 -17.87 -2.11 13.21
N ASN A 64 -17.69 -3.16 14.00
CA ASN A 64 -18.54 -3.39 15.18
C ASN A 64 -18.25 -2.34 16.28
N ASP A 65 -19.14 -1.35 16.39
CA ASP A 65 -19.04 -0.23 17.33
C ASP A 65 -18.79 -0.66 18.79
N LYS A 66 -19.40 -1.76 19.26
CA LYS A 66 -19.27 -2.19 20.66
C LYS A 66 -17.92 -2.82 20.95
N ALA A 67 -17.41 -3.64 20.02
CA ALA A 67 -16.11 -4.30 20.20
C ALA A 67 -14.95 -3.32 20.04
N PHE A 68 -15.09 -2.37 19.11
CA PHE A 68 -14.11 -1.32 18.85
C PHE A 68 -13.94 -0.39 20.05
N VAL A 69 -15.03 0.15 20.60
CA VAL A 69 -14.97 1.08 21.73
C VAL A 69 -14.42 0.41 23.00
N ASN A 70 -14.75 -0.87 23.24
CA ASN A 70 -14.24 -1.62 24.38
C ASN A 70 -12.72 -1.89 24.30
N ASN A 71 -12.13 -1.90 23.10
CA ASN A 71 -10.70 -2.21 22.88
C ASN A 71 -9.90 -1.01 22.33
N LEU A 72 -10.47 0.19 22.36
CA LEU A 72 -9.92 1.39 21.74
C LEU A 72 -8.49 1.70 22.22
N GLY A 73 -8.19 1.48 23.50
CA GLY A 73 -6.84 1.64 24.04
C GLY A 73 -5.80 0.71 23.40
N THR A 74 -6.13 -0.57 23.24
CA THR A 74 -5.26 -1.55 22.58
C THR A 74 -5.09 -1.21 21.10
N ILE A 75 -6.16 -0.77 20.43
CA ILE A 75 -6.12 -0.36 19.03
C ILE A 75 -5.19 0.83 18.82
N ILE A 76 -5.30 1.88 19.64
CA ILE A 76 -4.42 3.05 19.56
C ILE A 76 -2.96 2.66 19.86
N LEU A 77 -2.73 1.79 20.84
CA LEU A 77 -1.39 1.32 21.16
C LEU A 77 -0.76 0.59 19.97
N TYR A 78 -1.48 -0.35 19.36
CA TYR A 78 -0.98 -1.04 18.16
C TYR A 78 -0.84 -0.10 16.96
N ALA A 79 -1.80 0.81 16.74
CA ALA A 79 -1.78 1.72 15.61
C ALA A 79 -0.65 2.75 15.69
N VAL A 80 -0.38 3.32 16.87
CA VAL A 80 0.64 4.36 17.03
C VAL A 80 1.98 3.75 17.39
N VAL A 81 2.06 3.05 18.52
CA VAL A 81 3.33 2.51 19.02
C VAL A 81 3.83 1.38 18.12
N GLY A 82 2.92 0.52 17.65
CA GLY A 82 3.27 -0.56 16.71
C GLY A 82 3.82 -0.02 15.39
N THR A 83 3.19 1.01 14.81
CA THR A 83 3.69 1.63 13.57
C THR A 83 5.04 2.31 13.77
N VAL A 84 5.22 3.07 14.87
CA VAL A 84 6.51 3.71 15.18
C VAL A 84 7.62 2.68 15.35
N LEU A 85 7.36 1.59 16.08
CA LEU A 85 8.33 0.50 16.21
C LEU A 85 8.61 -0.18 14.86
N ASN A 86 7.60 -0.38 14.03
CA ASN A 86 7.78 -0.95 12.69
C ASN A 86 8.70 -0.08 11.82
N ILE A 87 8.53 1.25 11.86
CA ILE A 87 9.40 2.20 11.15
C ILE A 87 10.85 2.06 11.62
N PHE A 88 11.08 1.99 12.93
CA PHE A 88 12.44 1.85 13.47
C PHE A 88 13.07 0.49 13.16
N ILE A 89 12.30 -0.59 13.20
CA ILE A 89 12.79 -1.93 12.87
C ILE A 89 13.18 -2.01 11.39
N ILE A 90 12.30 -1.55 10.50
CA ILE A 90 12.56 -1.59 9.05
C ILE A 90 13.67 -0.61 8.66
N GLY A 91 13.59 0.64 9.13
CA GLY A 91 14.58 1.67 8.84
C GLY A 91 15.95 1.34 9.44
N GLY A 92 15.99 0.91 10.70
CA GLY A 92 17.21 0.42 11.35
C GLY A 92 17.78 -0.82 10.69
N GLY A 93 16.92 -1.76 10.26
CA GLY A 93 17.30 -2.94 9.49
C GLY A 93 17.97 -2.58 8.15
N LEU A 94 17.40 -1.64 7.39
CA LEU A 94 18.02 -1.18 6.14
C LEU A 94 19.35 -0.46 6.39
N ILE A 95 19.45 0.38 7.43
CA ILE A 95 20.71 1.06 7.79
C ILE A 95 21.79 0.01 8.12
N LEU A 96 21.43 -1.02 8.88
CA LEU A 96 22.34 -2.10 9.26
C LEU A 96 22.76 -2.94 8.03
N CYS A 97 21.84 -3.24 7.12
CA CYS A 97 22.17 -3.87 5.82
C CYS A 97 23.09 -2.98 4.97
N GLY A 98 22.89 -1.66 5.00
CA GLY A 98 23.77 -0.68 4.37
C GLY A 98 25.19 -0.72 4.92
N TRP A 99 25.33 -0.80 6.24
CA TRP A 99 26.64 -0.94 6.91
C TRP A 99 27.32 -2.28 6.63
N LEU A 100 26.55 -3.35 6.46
CA LEU A 100 27.05 -4.67 6.04
C LEU A 100 27.45 -4.73 4.55
N GLY A 101 27.33 -3.62 3.81
CA GLY A 101 27.78 -3.51 2.42
C GLY A 101 26.81 -4.06 1.37
N PHE A 102 25.57 -4.44 1.74
CA PHE A 102 24.57 -4.94 0.79
C PHE A 102 24.14 -3.88 -0.24
N PHE A 103 24.28 -2.59 0.10
CA PHE A 103 23.89 -1.47 -0.79
C PHE A 103 25.05 -0.89 -1.61
N GLY A 104 26.27 -1.46 -1.55
CA GLY A 104 27.41 -0.98 -2.34
C GLY A 104 27.76 0.50 -2.09
N THR A 105 28.25 1.21 -3.12
CA THR A 105 28.63 2.64 -3.10
C THR A 105 27.44 3.61 -3.20
N PHE A 106 26.20 3.15 -3.01
CA PHE A 106 25.06 4.05 -2.93
C PHE A 106 25.07 4.73 -1.54
N GLY A 107 25.43 6.02 -1.52
CA GLY A 107 25.44 6.85 -0.31
C GLY A 107 24.02 7.17 0.17
N ILE A 108 23.27 6.16 0.60
CA ILE A 108 21.91 6.33 1.12
C ILE A 108 22.04 7.00 2.49
N HIS A 109 21.44 8.19 2.64
CA HIS A 109 21.39 8.85 3.94
C HIS A 109 20.39 8.14 4.85
N ALA A 110 20.70 8.08 6.15
CA ALA A 110 19.83 7.46 7.14
C ALA A 110 18.40 8.04 7.14
N LEU A 111 18.26 9.32 6.76
CA LEU A 111 16.98 10.00 6.65
C LEU A 111 16.14 9.46 5.47
N ASP A 112 16.75 9.25 4.30
CA ASP A 112 16.05 8.68 3.13
C ASP A 112 15.54 7.26 3.43
N THR A 113 16.36 6.49 4.13
CA THR A 113 15.98 5.14 4.59
C THR A 113 14.81 5.18 5.58
N LEU A 114 14.79 6.15 6.49
CA LEU A 114 13.71 6.30 7.47
C LEU A 114 12.42 6.80 6.82
N ILE A 115 12.50 7.70 5.82
CA ILE A 115 11.35 8.12 5.01
C ILE A 115 10.77 6.92 4.27
N PHE A 116 11.62 6.12 3.62
CA PHE A 116 11.19 4.91 2.95
C PHE A 116 10.51 3.94 3.93
N ALA A 117 11.14 3.70 5.09
CA ALA A 117 10.57 2.86 6.15
C ALA A 117 9.21 3.39 6.63
N SER A 118 9.05 4.71 6.79
CA SER A 118 7.77 5.33 7.15
C SER A 118 6.68 5.11 6.10
N LEU A 119 7.03 5.13 4.82
CA LEU A 119 6.07 4.92 3.73
C LEU A 119 5.56 3.47 3.71
N ILE A 120 6.44 2.49 3.90
CA ILE A 120 6.07 1.06 3.83
C ILE A 120 5.52 0.52 5.16
N ALA A 121 5.82 1.17 6.28
CA ALA A 121 5.29 0.78 7.59
C ALA A 121 3.83 1.21 7.79
N ALA A 122 3.34 2.19 7.01
CA ALA A 122 1.94 2.59 7.03
C ALA A 122 1.07 1.42 6.54
N VAL A 123 0.20 0.92 7.42
CA VAL A 123 -0.76 -0.15 7.10
C VAL A 123 -2.01 0.50 6.50
N ASP A 124 -2.51 -0.06 5.39
CA ASP A 124 -3.81 0.32 4.82
C ASP A 124 -4.93 -0.59 5.37
N PRO A 125 -5.70 -0.15 6.39
CA PRO A 125 -6.76 -0.95 6.96
C PRO A 125 -7.92 -1.18 5.97
N VAL A 126 -8.07 -0.32 4.97
CA VAL A 126 -9.18 -0.42 4.00
C VAL A 126 -8.99 -1.65 3.12
N ALA A 127 -7.79 -1.83 2.56
CA ALA A 127 -7.50 -2.98 1.70
C ALA A 127 -7.73 -4.30 2.44
N VAL A 128 -7.36 -4.34 3.73
CA VAL A 128 -7.56 -5.51 4.59
C VAL A 128 -9.04 -5.76 4.87
N LEU A 129 -9.82 -4.72 5.16
CA LEU A 129 -11.27 -4.83 5.40
C LEU A 129 -12.03 -5.28 4.15
N ALA A 130 -11.64 -4.80 2.96
CA ALA A 130 -12.24 -5.23 1.70
C ALA A 130 -12.06 -6.74 1.45
N ILE A 131 -10.86 -7.27 1.72
CA ILE A 131 -10.57 -8.70 1.60
C ILE A 131 -11.35 -9.51 2.65
N PHE A 132 -11.43 -9.01 3.89
CA PHE A 132 -12.21 -9.70 4.93
C PHE A 132 -13.69 -9.82 4.58
N LYS A 133 -14.28 -8.80 3.94
CA LYS A 133 -15.65 -8.84 3.43
C LYS A 133 -15.85 -9.80 2.25
N GLU A 134 -14.81 -10.11 1.49
CA GLU A 134 -14.90 -11.08 0.37
C GLU A 134 -14.81 -12.53 0.87
N VAL A 135 -14.09 -12.77 1.97
CA VAL A 135 -13.83 -14.11 2.51
C VAL A 135 -14.85 -14.52 3.59
N GLY A 136 -15.47 -13.56 4.30
CA GLY A 136 -16.49 -13.78 5.32
C GLY A 136 -17.91 -13.66 4.78
#